data_AF-A0A9N9F7E6-F1
#
_entry.id   AF-A0A9N9F7E6-F1
#
_cell.length_a   1.000
_cell.length_b   1.000
_cell.length_c   1.000
_cell.angle_alpha   90.00
_cell.angle_beta   90.00
_cell.angle_gamma   90.00
#
_symmetry.space_group_name_H-M   'P 1'
#
loop_
_entity.id
_entity.type
_entity.pdbx_description
1 polymer ?
#
loop_
_entity_poly.entity_id
_entity_poly.type
_entity_poly.pdbx_seq_one_letter_code
_entity_poly.pdbx_strand_id
1 'polypeptide(L)'
;MYFSIPNNINYSVILPILLLLFVSDVLGHGRMLTPQIRIPPGDENNGFTLSNGPTTIEPCAGNPRGPVLSNFQSGQIISISWTITAAHRGSCSIQLSTTGQDSNFQELKSYPNCADNTGTFSDSVKLPDGASCNNCTIRWVWNALLTNELYLDCADVSIGDGANSGDTTSATTSTASVTSTSATTSAASVTSTSATTSAASVTFTSATTSAASVTFTSATTSAASVTSTFATTSTASVTSTSATTSVASVTSTSTRHTTTLLTAESLATKTLGIYEKKKHESHGKKMKEKKHRRQSKK
;
A
#
# COMPACT_ATOMS: atom_id res chain seq x y z
N MET A 1 -28.05 -27.74 52.47
CA MET A 1 -26.66 -28.18 52.71
C MET A 1 -25.82 -26.93 52.90
N TYR A 2 -25.44 -26.63 54.15
CA TYR A 2 -24.53 -25.54 54.49
C TYR A 2 -23.09 -26.09 54.42
N PHE A 3 -22.28 -25.58 53.49
CA PHE A 3 -20.84 -25.90 53.46
C PHE A 3 -20.14 -25.09 54.54
N SER A 4 -19.59 -25.78 55.55
CA SER A 4 -18.66 -25.19 56.51
C SER A 4 -17.32 -24.93 55.84
N ILE A 5 -16.87 -23.69 55.86
CA ILE A 5 -15.53 -23.29 55.46
C ILE A 5 -14.60 -23.55 56.66
N PRO A 6 -13.51 -24.32 56.51
CA PRO A 6 -12.58 -24.56 57.60
C PRO A 6 -11.75 -23.30 57.92
N ASN A 7 -11.82 -22.85 59.18
CA ASN A 7 -11.19 -21.64 59.74
C ASN A 7 -9.66 -21.75 59.98
N ASN A 8 -8.92 -22.53 59.20
CA ASN A 8 -7.47 -22.72 59.39
C ASN A 8 -6.68 -22.51 58.09
N ILE A 9 -6.90 -21.35 57.48
CA ILE A 9 -6.09 -20.90 56.35
C ILE A 9 -4.86 -20.19 56.91
N ASN A 10 -3.70 -20.82 56.79
CA ASN A 10 -2.42 -20.31 57.31
C ASN A 10 -1.86 -19.26 56.33
N TYR A 11 -2.28 -18.00 56.50
CA TYR A 11 -1.97 -16.89 55.59
C TYR A 11 -0.48 -16.61 55.38
N SER A 12 0.37 -17.08 56.30
CA SER A 12 1.83 -16.95 56.21
C SER A 12 2.45 -17.75 55.05
N VAL A 13 1.74 -18.77 54.53
CA VAL A 13 2.21 -19.60 53.41
C VAL A 13 1.59 -19.18 52.09
N ILE A 14 0.43 -18.52 52.12
CA ILE A 14 -0.33 -18.11 50.92
C ILE A 14 0.20 -16.80 50.34
N LEU A 15 0.68 -15.89 51.17
CA LEU A 15 1.22 -14.60 50.72
C LEU A 15 2.46 -14.73 49.80
N PRO A 16 3.46 -15.60 50.05
CA PRO A 16 4.58 -15.78 49.12
C PRO A 16 4.19 -16.56 47.85
N ILE A 17 3.19 -17.46 47.92
CA ILE A 17 2.70 -18.21 46.75
C ILE A 17 1.89 -17.30 45.81
N LEU A 18 1.10 -16.37 46.36
CA LEU A 18 0.36 -15.39 45.56
C LEU A 18 1.31 -14.33 44.94
N LEU A 19 2.43 -14.01 45.58
CA LEU A 19 3.45 -13.10 45.04
C LEU A 19 4.25 -13.72 43.87
N LEU A 20 4.41 -15.05 43.85
CA LEU A 20 5.05 -15.80 42.76
C LEU A 20 4.16 -15.97 41.51
N LEU A 21 2.85 -15.69 41.60
CA LEU A 21 1.91 -15.77 40.48
C LEU A 21 1.75 -14.44 39.70
N PHE A 22 2.48 -13.39 40.07
CA PHE A 22 2.57 -12.14 39.32
C PHE A 22 3.89 -12.03 38.55
N VAL A 23 4.31 -13.11 37.87
CA VAL A 23 5.20 -12.96 36.73
C VAL A 23 4.33 -12.42 35.59
N SER A 24 4.11 -11.11 35.61
CA SER A 24 3.65 -10.42 34.41
C SER A 24 4.77 -10.61 33.40
N ASP A 25 4.56 -11.42 32.38
CA ASP A 25 5.37 -11.36 31.18
C ASP A 25 5.17 -9.95 30.62
N VAL A 26 6.03 -9.02 31.05
CA VAL A 26 6.14 -7.70 30.43
C VAL A 26 6.80 -7.98 29.10
N LEU A 27 6.02 -8.42 28.11
CA LEU A 27 6.48 -8.43 26.74
C LEU A 27 6.87 -6.99 26.41
N GLY A 28 8.17 -6.75 26.31
CA GLY A 28 8.68 -5.53 25.76
C GLY A 28 8.29 -5.45 24.29
N HIS A 29 7.73 -4.33 23.85
CA HIS A 29 7.47 -4.14 22.42
C HIS A 29 8.08 -2.84 21.93
N GLY A 30 8.61 -2.91 20.72
CA GLY A 30 8.94 -1.76 19.91
C GLY A 30 8.82 -2.15 18.44
N ARG A 31 8.28 -1.26 17.62
CA ARG A 31 8.18 -1.48 16.18
C ARG A 31 8.23 -0.22 15.36
N MET A 32 8.69 -0.33 14.12
CA MET A 32 8.53 0.70 13.11
C MET A 32 7.06 0.82 12.67
N LEU A 33 6.61 2.06 12.47
CA LEU A 33 5.26 2.41 12.03
C LEU A 33 5.27 2.98 10.60
N THR A 34 6.26 3.82 10.29
CA THR A 34 6.43 4.43 8.96
C THR A 34 7.87 4.31 8.50
N PRO A 35 8.13 3.88 7.25
CA PRO A 35 7.19 3.37 6.24
C PRO A 35 6.47 2.09 6.70
N GLN A 36 5.38 1.72 6.00
CA GLN A 36 4.59 0.55 6.40
C GLN A 36 5.43 -0.72 6.35
N ILE A 37 5.53 -1.39 7.50
CA ILE A 37 6.29 -2.63 7.66
C ILE A 37 5.62 -3.82 6.98
N ARG A 38 6.41 -4.87 6.75
CA ARG A 38 5.93 -6.17 6.28
C ARG A 38 4.95 -6.75 7.30
N ILE A 39 3.84 -7.26 6.77
CA ILE A 39 2.80 -7.94 7.53
C ILE A 39 2.51 -9.26 6.81
N PRO A 40 2.85 -10.43 7.38
CA PRO A 40 2.61 -11.70 6.73
C PRO A 40 1.10 -11.99 6.64
N PRO A 41 0.62 -12.57 5.52
CA PRO A 41 -0.78 -12.98 5.41
C PRO A 41 -1.17 -13.98 6.51
N GLY A 42 -2.27 -13.70 7.22
CA GLY A 42 -2.82 -14.61 8.24
C GLY A 42 -2.28 -14.42 9.66
N ASP A 43 -1.55 -13.32 9.92
CA ASP A 43 -1.11 -12.97 11.27
C ASP A 43 -2.30 -12.57 12.18
N GLU A 44 -2.59 -13.42 13.18
CA GLU A 44 -3.74 -13.30 14.09
C GLU A 44 -3.68 -12.07 15.03
N ASN A 45 -2.50 -11.45 15.22
CA ASN A 45 -2.34 -10.26 16.09
C ASN A 45 -2.35 -8.96 15.27
N ASN A 46 -3.46 -8.72 14.56
CA ASN A 46 -3.67 -7.50 13.76
C ASN A 46 -2.53 -7.23 12.76
N GLY A 47 -1.82 -8.27 12.30
CA GLY A 47 -0.73 -8.14 11.34
C GLY A 47 0.68 -7.94 11.91
N PHE A 48 0.88 -7.97 13.23
CA PHE A 48 2.16 -7.53 13.83
C PHE A 48 2.81 -8.51 14.80
N THR A 49 2.42 -9.79 14.84
CA THR A 49 2.97 -10.77 15.79
C THR A 49 4.49 -10.77 15.80
N LEU A 50 5.11 -10.84 14.63
CA LEU A 50 6.57 -10.93 14.50
C LEU A 50 7.27 -9.58 14.70
N SER A 51 6.65 -8.49 14.26
CA SER A 51 7.18 -7.14 14.36
C SER A 51 7.13 -6.54 15.77
N ASN A 52 6.30 -7.11 16.63
CA ASN A 52 6.07 -6.60 17.98
C ASN A 52 7.05 -7.14 19.02
N GLY A 53 7.74 -8.24 18.72
CA GLY A 53 8.55 -8.97 19.67
C GLY A 53 10.03 -9.00 19.32
N PRO A 54 10.88 -9.41 20.27
CA PRO A 54 12.28 -9.65 20.01
C PRO A 54 12.46 -10.83 19.05
N THR A 55 13.55 -10.83 18.31
CA THR A 55 13.86 -11.85 17.30
C THR A 55 15.34 -12.21 17.28
N THR A 56 15.63 -13.41 16.79
CA THR A 56 16.98 -13.85 16.41
C THR A 56 17.11 -14.07 14.90
N ILE A 57 16.03 -13.80 14.15
CA ILE A 57 15.93 -14.08 12.72
C ILE A 57 16.19 -12.80 11.92
N GLU A 58 17.42 -12.65 11.46
CA GLU A 58 17.80 -11.60 10.51
C GLU A 58 17.34 -11.95 9.07
N PRO A 59 17.14 -10.95 8.19
CA PRO A 59 17.27 -9.52 8.43
C PRO A 59 15.99 -8.82 8.88
N CYS A 60 14.84 -9.52 8.85
CA CYS A 60 13.50 -8.93 8.95
C CYS A 60 12.57 -9.69 9.90
N ALA A 61 13.10 -10.25 10.99
CA ALA A 61 12.36 -11.05 11.97
C ALA A 61 11.64 -12.29 11.40
N GLY A 62 12.10 -12.79 10.25
CA GLY A 62 11.43 -13.88 9.51
C GLY A 62 10.24 -13.44 8.66
N ASN A 63 9.92 -12.14 8.60
CA ASN A 63 8.86 -11.63 7.74
C ASN A 63 9.29 -11.70 6.25
N PRO A 64 8.56 -12.47 5.41
CA PRO A 64 8.85 -12.56 3.99
C PRO A 64 8.55 -11.22 3.31
N ARG A 65 9.21 -10.99 2.16
CA ARG A 65 8.96 -9.81 1.32
C ARG A 65 7.48 -9.67 0.99
N GLY A 66 6.99 -8.44 1.14
CA GLY A 66 5.62 -8.05 0.84
C GLY A 66 5.53 -7.18 -0.42
N PRO A 67 4.34 -6.63 -0.69
CA PRO A 67 4.19 -5.61 -1.74
C PRO A 67 4.96 -4.34 -1.39
N VAL A 68 5.41 -3.63 -2.42
CA VAL A 68 5.96 -2.27 -2.27
C VAL A 68 4.81 -1.30 -2.02
N LEU A 69 4.79 -0.67 -0.86
CA LEU A 69 3.69 0.21 -0.42
C LEU A 69 4.10 1.68 -0.28
N SER A 70 5.39 1.97 -0.43
CA SER A 70 5.91 3.34 -0.41
C SER A 70 6.87 3.55 -1.56
N ASN A 71 6.74 4.69 -2.23
CA ASN A 71 7.57 5.08 -3.37
C ASN A 71 8.28 6.39 -3.03
N PHE A 72 9.59 6.39 -3.15
CA PHE A 72 10.45 7.52 -2.85
C PHE A 72 11.32 7.91 -4.05
N GLN A 73 12.03 9.02 -3.93
CA GLN A 73 13.00 9.51 -4.89
C GLN A 73 14.40 9.44 -4.30
N SER A 74 15.42 9.22 -5.13
CA SER A 74 16.81 9.30 -4.69
C SER A 74 17.09 10.67 -4.08
N GLY A 75 17.83 10.70 -2.97
CA GLY A 75 18.10 11.93 -2.23
C GLY A 75 16.93 12.50 -1.42
N GLN A 76 15.73 11.90 -1.49
CA GLN A 76 14.56 12.38 -0.75
C GLN A 76 14.77 12.28 0.76
N ILE A 77 14.31 13.30 1.49
CA ILE A 77 14.14 13.23 2.94
C ILE A 77 12.77 12.59 3.22
N ILE A 78 12.79 11.44 3.87
CA ILE A 78 11.60 10.64 4.19
C ILE A 78 11.30 10.68 5.68
N SER A 79 10.02 10.58 6.03
CA SER A 79 9.57 10.43 7.41
C SER A 79 9.72 8.98 7.87
N ILE A 80 10.31 8.81 9.04
CA ILE A 80 10.42 7.53 9.74
C ILE A 80 9.74 7.68 11.09
N SER A 81 8.95 6.69 11.50
CA SER A 81 8.39 6.66 12.85
C SER A 81 8.37 5.26 13.42
N TRP A 82 8.47 5.17 14.75
CA TRP A 82 8.44 3.93 15.50
C TRP A 82 7.75 4.16 16.85
N THR A 83 7.35 3.08 17.49
CA THR A 83 6.78 3.10 18.84
C THR A 83 7.59 2.19 19.75
N ILE A 84 7.68 2.58 21.02
CA ILE A 84 8.27 1.82 22.11
C ILE A 84 7.22 1.75 23.21
N THR A 85 6.75 0.56 23.55
CA THR A 85 5.78 0.37 24.66
C THR A 85 6.46 -0.07 25.95
N ALA A 86 7.70 -0.58 25.86
CA ALA A 86 8.54 -0.88 27.01
C ALA A 86 9.96 -0.34 26.78
N ALA A 87 10.39 0.55 27.67
CA ALA A 87 11.68 1.23 27.55
C ALA A 87 12.85 0.36 28.02
N HIS A 88 13.33 -0.54 27.16
CA HIS A 88 14.52 -1.37 27.44
C HIS A 88 15.85 -0.68 27.08
N ARG A 89 15.82 0.65 26.87
CA ARG A 89 16.98 1.49 26.49
C ARG A 89 17.67 0.99 25.22
N GLY A 90 18.81 1.57 24.90
CA GLY A 90 19.65 1.16 23.80
C GLY A 90 19.34 1.88 22.49
N SER A 91 20.01 1.41 21.45
CA SER A 91 20.15 2.14 20.20
C SER A 91 19.21 1.63 19.13
N CYS A 92 18.67 2.55 18.32
CA CYS A 92 17.99 2.24 17.08
C CYS A 92 18.85 2.65 15.88
N SER A 93 18.64 2.00 14.75
CA SER A 93 19.17 2.46 13.46
C SER A 93 18.14 2.28 12.35
N ILE A 94 18.24 3.16 11.35
CA ILE A 94 17.53 3.05 10.08
C ILE A 94 18.54 2.69 9.02
N GLN A 95 18.25 1.64 8.28
CA GLN A 95 19.13 1.06 7.30
C GLN A 95 18.40 0.84 5.99
N LEU A 96 19.14 0.83 4.88
CA LEU A 96 18.61 0.65 3.53
C LEU A 96 19.37 -0.45 2.80
N SER A 97 18.63 -1.38 2.22
CA SER A 97 19.12 -2.32 1.22
C SER A 97 18.51 -1.98 -0.13
N THR A 98 19.36 -1.78 -1.14
CA THR A 98 18.95 -1.55 -2.55
C THR A 98 19.03 -2.81 -3.41
N THR A 99 19.42 -3.95 -2.84
CA THR A 99 19.74 -5.17 -3.62
C THR A 99 18.53 -5.94 -4.10
N GLY A 100 17.35 -5.66 -3.53
CA GLY A 100 16.15 -6.47 -3.75
C GLY A 100 16.17 -7.84 -3.05
N GLN A 101 17.15 -8.11 -2.19
CA GLN A 101 17.36 -9.42 -1.54
C GLN A 101 17.67 -9.32 -0.05
N ASP A 102 17.18 -8.27 0.63
CA ASP A 102 17.39 -8.02 2.07
C ASP A 102 18.85 -8.18 2.51
N SER A 103 19.76 -7.57 1.74
CA SER A 103 21.21 -7.74 1.94
C SER A 103 21.97 -6.44 1.71
N ASN A 104 23.21 -6.36 2.17
CA ASN A 104 24.06 -5.17 2.05
C ASN A 104 23.40 -3.91 2.62
N PHE A 105 22.84 -4.00 3.82
CA PHE A 105 22.21 -2.87 4.48
C PHE A 105 23.23 -1.76 4.78
N GLN A 106 22.97 -0.57 4.24
CA GLN A 106 23.66 0.67 4.58
C GLN A 106 22.90 1.38 5.71
N GLU A 107 23.58 1.72 6.80
CA GLU A 107 22.99 2.59 7.83
C GLU A 107 22.82 4.02 7.31
N LEU A 108 21.60 4.54 7.41
CA LEU A 108 21.24 5.91 7.03
C LEU A 108 21.26 6.85 8.23
N LYS A 109 20.82 6.38 9.41
CA LYS A 109 20.76 7.17 10.64
C LYS A 109 20.76 6.27 11.87
N SER A 110 21.43 6.73 12.93
CA SER A 110 21.52 6.04 14.22
C SER A 110 21.00 6.91 15.36
N TYR A 111 20.42 6.26 16.37
CA TYR A 111 19.79 6.86 17.53
C TYR A 111 20.27 6.13 18.79
N PRO A 112 21.27 6.66 19.52
CA PRO A 112 21.89 5.91 20.62
C PRO A 112 20.93 5.61 21.80
N ASN A 113 19.87 6.42 21.95
CA ASN A 113 18.97 6.41 23.10
C ASN A 113 17.48 6.33 22.68
N CYS A 114 17.16 5.68 21.55
CA CYS A 114 15.82 5.72 20.96
C CYS A 114 14.71 5.10 21.82
N ALA A 115 15.08 4.25 22.79
CA ALA A 115 14.17 3.49 23.63
C ALA A 115 14.43 3.75 25.13
N ASP A 116 15.04 4.89 25.48
CA ASP A 116 15.17 5.33 26.87
C ASP A 116 13.81 5.69 27.50
N ASN A 117 12.80 5.98 26.68
CA ASN A 117 11.44 6.26 27.11
C ASN A 117 10.43 5.50 26.24
N THR A 118 9.24 5.25 26.78
CA THR A 118 8.10 4.74 26.02
C THR A 118 7.43 5.88 25.24
N GLY A 119 6.86 5.59 24.08
CA GLY A 119 6.11 6.55 23.28
C GLY A 119 6.13 6.24 21.80
N THR A 120 5.63 7.18 21.01
CA THR A 120 5.77 7.19 19.56
C THR A 120 6.75 8.27 19.18
N PHE A 121 7.74 7.91 18.39
CA PHE A 121 8.82 8.77 17.95
C PHE A 121 8.78 8.89 16.44
N SER A 122 9.14 10.06 15.95
CA SER A 122 9.22 10.33 14.52
C SER A 122 10.42 11.21 14.23
N ASP A 123 11.04 11.00 13.08
CA ASP A 123 12.16 11.78 12.60
C ASP A 123 12.25 11.69 11.07
N SER A 124 13.17 12.44 10.47
CA SER A 124 13.44 12.44 9.04
C SER A 124 14.83 11.88 8.72
N VAL A 125 14.89 11.10 7.64
CA VAL A 125 16.11 10.46 7.13
C VAL A 125 16.28 10.78 5.66
N LYS A 126 17.49 11.18 5.23
CA LYS A 126 17.81 11.40 3.80
C LYS A 126 18.18 10.06 3.17
N LEU A 127 17.48 9.67 2.10
CA LEU A 127 17.90 8.56 1.25
C LEU A 127 19.19 8.92 0.49
N PRO A 128 20.07 7.95 0.18
CA PRO A 128 21.29 8.25 -0.56
C PRO A 128 20.99 8.86 -1.94
N ASP A 129 21.80 9.85 -2.33
CA ASP A 129 21.75 10.39 -3.68
C ASP A 129 22.17 9.29 -4.68
N GLY A 130 21.42 9.11 -5.76
CA GLY A 130 21.64 8.05 -6.75
C GLY A 130 21.16 6.66 -6.34
N ALA A 131 20.54 6.49 -5.16
CA ALA A 131 19.87 5.23 -4.82
C ALA A 131 18.68 4.97 -5.75
N SER A 132 18.63 3.79 -6.37
CA SER A 132 17.57 3.41 -7.30
C SER A 132 17.24 1.94 -7.15
N CYS A 133 15.95 1.61 -7.05
CA CYS A 133 15.47 0.25 -6.85
C CYS A 133 13.94 0.17 -6.99
N ASN A 134 13.45 -0.96 -7.50
CA ASN A 134 12.02 -1.24 -7.56
C ASN A 134 11.50 -2.07 -6.38
N ASN A 135 12.40 -2.54 -5.51
CA ASN A 135 12.06 -3.39 -4.36
C ASN A 135 13.14 -3.28 -3.27
N CYS A 136 13.45 -2.07 -2.84
CA CYS A 136 14.32 -1.80 -1.70
C CYS A 136 13.72 -2.26 -0.38
N THR A 137 14.56 -2.34 0.64
CA THR A 137 14.15 -2.60 2.01
C THR A 137 14.69 -1.54 2.94
N ILE A 138 13.80 -0.81 3.58
CA ILE A 138 14.14 0.02 4.74
C ILE A 138 13.97 -0.84 5.99
N ARG A 139 15.01 -0.90 6.80
CA ARG A 139 15.05 -1.68 8.02
C ARG A 139 15.22 -0.79 9.24
N TRP A 140 14.34 -0.94 10.22
CA TRP A 140 14.54 -0.45 11.57
C TRP A 140 15.11 -1.56 12.43
N VAL A 141 16.15 -1.24 13.18
CA VAL A 141 16.82 -2.15 14.11
C VAL A 141 16.79 -1.49 15.47
N TRP A 142 16.36 -2.20 16.51
CA TRP A 142 16.54 -1.78 17.90
C TRP A 142 17.29 -2.87 18.68
N ASN A 143 18.44 -2.47 19.22
CA ASN A 143 19.23 -3.28 20.15
C ASN A 143 18.87 -2.86 21.58
N ALA A 144 18.03 -3.63 22.24
CA ALA A 144 17.56 -3.36 23.59
C ALA A 144 18.66 -3.64 24.61
N LEU A 145 19.18 -2.58 25.24
CA LEU A 145 20.36 -2.67 26.11
C LEU A 145 20.10 -3.46 27.38
N LEU A 146 18.93 -3.29 27.99
CA LEU A 146 18.63 -3.88 29.30
C LEU A 146 18.30 -5.38 29.22
N THR A 147 17.74 -5.83 28.11
CA THR A 147 17.30 -7.23 27.92
C THR A 147 18.21 -8.00 26.97
N ASN A 148 19.15 -7.34 26.29
CA ASN A 148 19.99 -7.91 25.24
C ASN A 148 19.15 -8.58 24.14
N GLU A 149 18.05 -7.93 23.79
CA GLU A 149 17.11 -8.35 22.75
C GLU A 149 17.30 -7.53 21.48
N LEU A 150 16.95 -8.13 20.35
CA LEU A 150 16.99 -7.52 19.04
C LEU A 150 15.58 -7.41 18.48
N TYR A 151 15.20 -6.24 17.99
CA TYR A 151 13.93 -6.00 17.30
C TYR A 151 14.25 -5.55 15.88
N LEU A 152 13.56 -6.15 14.91
CA LEU A 152 13.79 -5.92 13.48
C LEU A 152 12.46 -5.71 12.77
N ASP A 153 12.35 -4.61 12.05
CA ASP A 153 11.24 -4.35 11.15
C ASP A 153 11.75 -3.95 9.77
N CYS A 154 11.12 -4.50 8.74
CA CYS A 154 11.42 -4.20 7.36
C CYS A 154 10.20 -3.66 6.65
N ALA A 155 10.40 -2.65 5.80
CA ALA A 155 9.40 -2.10 4.89
C ALA A 155 9.91 -2.19 3.46
N ASP A 156 9.06 -2.67 2.55
CA ASP A 156 9.39 -2.79 1.13
C ASP A 156 8.98 -1.50 0.40
N VAL A 157 9.97 -0.89 -0.26
CA VAL A 157 9.83 0.44 -0.87
C VAL A 157 10.44 0.45 -2.27
N SER A 158 10.02 1.42 -3.11
CA SER A 158 10.75 1.76 -4.33
C SER A 158 11.47 3.09 -4.15
N ILE A 159 12.59 3.25 -4.84
CA ILE A 159 13.32 4.51 -4.93
C ILE A 159 13.57 4.75 -6.42
N GLY A 160 12.92 5.77 -6.97
CA GLY A 160 13.12 6.23 -8.33
C GLY A 160 14.28 7.23 -8.44
N ASP A 161 14.77 7.43 -9.65
CA ASP A 161 15.87 8.35 -9.92
C ASP A 161 15.46 9.80 -9.59
N GLY A 162 16.22 10.43 -8.69
CA GLY A 162 16.04 11.84 -8.34
C GLY A 162 16.41 12.73 -9.54
N ALA A 163 15.38 13.27 -10.18
CA ALA A 163 15.36 14.26 -11.27
C ALA A 163 15.38 13.74 -12.73
N ASN A 164 14.26 14.06 -13.41
CA ASN A 164 14.11 14.30 -14.85
C ASN A 164 13.89 13.09 -15.79
N SER A 165 12.94 12.24 -15.44
CA SER A 165 11.96 11.62 -16.36
C SER A 165 10.83 11.08 -15.50
N GLY A 166 9.69 11.74 -15.50
CA GLY A 166 8.59 11.38 -14.61
C GLY A 166 7.83 10.19 -15.17
N ASP A 167 8.38 8.97 -15.15
CA ASP A 167 7.59 7.76 -15.38
C ASP A 167 7.25 7.12 -14.04
N THR A 168 5.97 7.19 -13.65
CA THR A 168 5.48 6.67 -12.37
C THR A 168 4.60 5.47 -12.66
N THR A 169 5.03 4.25 -12.32
CA THR A 169 4.21 3.03 -12.51
C THR A 169 3.84 2.43 -11.15
N SER A 170 2.55 2.39 -10.82
CA SER A 170 2.01 1.77 -9.60
C SER A 170 1.11 0.59 -9.95
N ALA A 171 1.31 -0.57 -9.34
CA ALA A 171 0.43 -1.74 -9.49
C ALA A 171 0.01 -2.28 -8.12
N THR A 172 -1.30 -2.31 -7.83
CA THR A 172 -1.83 -2.66 -6.50
C THR A 172 -2.94 -3.71 -6.60
N THR A 173 -2.86 -4.77 -5.81
CA THR A 173 -3.94 -5.75 -5.62
C THR A 173 -4.41 -5.67 -4.16
N SER A 174 -5.65 -5.24 -3.92
CA SER A 174 -6.18 -5.04 -2.56
C SER A 174 -7.69 -5.09 -2.55
N THR A 175 -8.31 -5.65 -1.50
CA THR A 175 -9.77 -5.71 -1.28
C THR A 175 -10.33 -4.46 -0.58
N ALA A 176 -9.47 -3.56 -0.10
CA ALA A 176 -9.84 -2.33 0.57
C ALA A 176 -9.92 -1.14 -0.41
N SER A 177 -10.28 0.05 0.09
CA SER A 177 -10.21 1.29 -0.68
C SER A 177 -8.75 1.65 -1.00
N VAL A 178 -8.44 1.91 -2.26
CA VAL A 178 -7.10 2.29 -2.73
C VAL A 178 -7.08 3.79 -3.05
N THR A 179 -6.18 4.55 -2.44
CA THR A 179 -5.92 5.95 -2.80
C THR A 179 -4.47 6.11 -3.23
N SER A 180 -4.25 6.63 -4.43
CA SER A 180 -2.92 6.93 -4.97
C SER A 180 -2.81 8.43 -5.24
N THR A 181 -1.82 9.07 -4.63
CA THR A 181 -1.55 10.50 -4.81
C THR A 181 -0.16 10.72 -5.36
N SER A 182 -0.03 11.44 -6.47
CA SER A 182 1.24 11.72 -7.14
C SER A 182 1.35 13.21 -7.44
N ALA A 183 2.51 13.81 -7.16
CA ALA A 183 2.79 15.20 -7.51
C ALA A 183 4.15 15.29 -8.21
N THR A 184 4.21 15.88 -9.40
CA THR A 184 5.41 15.90 -10.24
C THR A 184 5.65 17.29 -10.82
N THR A 185 6.89 17.77 -10.73
CA THR A 185 7.37 19.00 -11.39
C THR A 185 8.52 18.61 -12.32
N SER A 186 8.45 18.86 -13.62
CA SER A 186 9.44 18.35 -14.59
C SER A 186 9.66 19.26 -15.80
N ALA A 187 10.83 19.20 -16.42
CA ALA A 187 11.10 19.85 -17.72
C ALA A 187 10.95 18.88 -18.91
N ALA A 188 10.86 17.57 -18.63
CA ALA A 188 10.76 16.49 -19.61
C ALA A 188 9.36 15.85 -19.62
N SER A 189 9.13 14.90 -20.54
CA SER A 189 7.86 14.20 -20.67
C SER A 189 7.55 13.42 -19.39
N VAL A 190 6.28 13.42 -18.99
CA VAL A 190 5.79 12.73 -17.79
C VAL A 190 4.85 11.62 -18.24
N THR A 191 5.06 10.39 -17.75
CA THR A 191 4.17 9.25 -17.88
C THR A 191 3.74 8.78 -16.49
N SER A 192 2.47 8.48 -16.29
CA SER A 192 1.97 7.98 -15.01
C SER A 192 1.04 6.82 -15.27
N THR A 193 1.50 5.61 -15.01
CA THR A 193 0.78 4.37 -15.18
C THR A 193 0.29 3.85 -13.83
N SER A 194 -0.97 3.49 -13.69
CA SER A 194 -1.53 2.93 -12.46
C SER A 194 -2.47 1.77 -12.74
N ALA A 195 -2.23 0.60 -12.15
CA ALA A 195 -3.06 -0.59 -12.31
C ALA A 195 -3.58 -1.08 -10.96
N THR A 196 -4.90 -1.24 -10.82
CA THR A 196 -5.51 -1.73 -9.57
C THR A 196 -6.40 -2.94 -9.82
N THR A 197 -6.27 -3.97 -8.99
CA THR A 197 -7.13 -5.17 -9.02
C THR A 197 -7.88 -5.32 -7.68
N SER A 198 -9.20 -5.48 -7.77
CA SER A 198 -10.10 -6.00 -6.74
C SER A 198 -10.41 -5.11 -5.53
N ALA A 199 -10.47 -3.79 -5.68
CA ALA A 199 -10.64 -2.81 -4.57
C ALA A 199 -12.09 -2.33 -4.36
N ALA A 200 -12.53 -2.08 -3.12
CA ALA A 200 -13.87 -1.55 -2.85
C ALA A 200 -14.11 -0.18 -3.52
N SER A 201 -13.13 0.71 -3.44
CA SER A 201 -13.13 2.00 -4.16
C SER A 201 -11.70 2.37 -4.54
N VAL A 202 -11.52 3.09 -5.63
CA VAL A 202 -10.20 3.51 -6.11
C VAL A 202 -10.21 5.02 -6.35
N THR A 203 -9.25 5.73 -5.77
CA THR A 203 -9.06 7.17 -5.99
C THR A 203 -7.64 7.44 -6.48
N PHE A 204 -7.52 7.98 -7.69
CA PHE A 204 -6.25 8.49 -8.23
C PHE A 204 -6.26 10.01 -8.15
N THR A 205 -5.22 10.60 -7.57
CA THR A 205 -5.01 12.05 -7.56
C THR A 205 -3.61 12.33 -8.10
N SER A 206 -3.50 13.00 -9.24
CA SER A 206 -2.20 13.39 -9.79
C SER A 206 -2.14 14.89 -10.06
N ALA A 207 -1.08 15.54 -9.63
CA ALA A 207 -0.79 16.94 -9.92
C ALA A 207 0.54 17.06 -10.66
N THR A 208 0.54 17.55 -11.90
CA THR A 208 1.75 17.62 -12.73
C THR A 208 1.97 19.01 -13.29
N THR A 209 3.16 19.56 -13.07
CA THR A 209 3.66 20.76 -13.77
C THR A 209 4.79 20.34 -14.69
N SER A 210 4.63 20.45 -16.02
CA SER A 210 5.63 20.02 -17.00
C SER A 210 5.88 21.04 -18.12
N ALA A 211 7.09 21.07 -18.69
CA ALA A 211 7.37 21.81 -19.93
C ALA A 211 7.13 20.96 -21.21
N ALA A 212 6.94 19.65 -21.07
CA ALA A 212 6.79 18.69 -22.17
C ALA A 212 5.53 17.82 -22.02
N SER A 213 5.36 16.82 -22.89
CA SER A 213 4.13 16.02 -22.99
C SER A 213 3.85 15.23 -21.71
N VAL A 214 2.57 15.08 -21.36
CA VAL A 214 2.15 14.36 -20.16
C VAL A 214 1.20 13.22 -20.56
N THR A 215 1.46 12.01 -20.09
CA THR A 215 0.65 10.82 -20.35
C THR A 215 0.19 10.21 -19.02
N PHE A 216 -1.11 10.04 -18.82
CA PHE A 216 -1.67 9.28 -17.70
C PHE A 216 -2.31 8.01 -18.25
N THR A 217 -2.01 6.85 -17.68
CA THR A 217 -2.63 5.56 -18.01
C THR A 217 -3.12 4.93 -16.72
N SER A 218 -4.43 4.73 -16.56
CA SER A 218 -4.97 3.99 -15.43
C SER A 218 -5.74 2.75 -15.89
N ALA A 219 -5.54 1.62 -15.22
CA ALA A 219 -6.26 0.38 -15.43
C ALA A 219 -6.87 -0.08 -14.11
N THR A 220 -8.16 -0.41 -14.08
CA THR A 220 -8.82 -0.91 -12.87
C THR A 220 -9.68 -2.12 -13.20
N THR A 221 -9.53 -3.18 -12.41
CA THR A 221 -10.34 -4.40 -12.50
C THR A 221 -11.08 -4.62 -11.20
N SER A 222 -12.41 -4.78 -11.26
CA SER A 222 -13.28 -5.16 -10.14
C SER A 222 -13.27 -4.16 -8.98
N ALA A 223 -13.82 -2.95 -9.19
CA ALA A 223 -13.97 -1.96 -8.12
C ALA A 223 -15.39 -1.38 -8.00
N ALA A 224 -15.88 -1.07 -6.78
CA ALA A 224 -17.25 -0.52 -6.68
C ALA A 224 -17.31 0.90 -7.27
N SER A 225 -16.35 1.76 -6.94
CA SER A 225 -16.24 3.11 -7.50
C SER A 225 -14.81 3.47 -7.87
N VAL A 226 -14.63 4.23 -8.96
CA VAL A 226 -13.34 4.78 -9.37
C VAL A 226 -13.46 6.29 -9.47
N THR A 227 -12.59 7.02 -8.78
CA THR A 227 -12.43 8.47 -8.87
C THR A 227 -11.03 8.77 -9.39
N SER A 228 -10.91 9.61 -10.40
CA SER A 228 -9.62 10.06 -10.93
C SER A 228 -9.61 11.57 -11.02
N THR A 229 -8.67 12.21 -10.34
CA THR A 229 -8.49 13.66 -10.32
C THR A 229 -7.10 13.99 -10.85
N PHE A 230 -7.04 14.67 -11.98
CA PHE A 230 -5.79 15.10 -12.59
C PHE A 230 -5.75 16.62 -12.65
N ALA A 231 -4.72 17.22 -12.07
CA ALA A 231 -4.43 18.64 -12.17
C ALA A 231 -3.14 18.81 -12.98
N THR A 232 -3.21 19.50 -14.12
CA THR A 232 -2.04 19.66 -14.99
C THR A 232 -1.77 21.10 -15.40
N THR A 233 -0.49 21.46 -15.34
CA THR A 233 0.06 22.70 -15.88
C THR A 233 1.17 22.30 -16.85
N SER A 234 0.87 22.15 -18.15
CA SER A 234 1.88 21.77 -19.15
C SER A 234 1.82 22.56 -20.46
N THR A 235 2.97 23.04 -20.93
CA THR A 235 3.12 23.77 -22.20
C THR A 235 3.02 22.89 -23.46
N ALA A 236 2.89 21.57 -23.32
CA ALA A 236 2.78 20.62 -24.44
C ALA A 236 1.50 19.74 -24.35
N SER A 237 1.45 18.66 -25.14
CA SER A 237 0.28 17.77 -25.23
C SER A 237 0.04 16.97 -23.95
N VAL A 238 -1.23 16.71 -23.65
CA VAL A 238 -1.65 15.87 -22.52
C VAL A 238 -2.53 14.74 -23.05
N THR A 239 -2.16 13.51 -22.71
CA THR A 239 -2.89 12.28 -23.04
C THR A 239 -3.31 11.60 -21.74
N SER A 240 -4.59 11.24 -21.63
CA SER A 240 -5.09 10.48 -20.49
C SER A 240 -5.89 9.28 -20.99
N THR A 241 -5.47 8.08 -20.62
CA THR A 241 -6.11 6.82 -20.97
C THR A 241 -6.57 6.13 -19.69
N SER A 242 -7.85 5.76 -19.61
CA SER A 242 -8.36 4.95 -18.51
C SER A 242 -9.13 3.73 -19.02
N ALA A 243 -8.78 2.57 -18.47
CA ALA A 243 -9.42 1.29 -18.76
C ALA A 243 -10.03 0.73 -17.47
N THR A 244 -11.35 0.51 -17.48
CA THR A 244 -12.06 -0.04 -16.31
C THR A 244 -12.85 -1.28 -16.68
N THR A 245 -12.70 -2.33 -15.86
CA THR A 245 -13.42 -3.59 -15.99
C THR A 245 -14.19 -3.84 -14.70
N SER A 246 -15.50 -4.11 -14.81
CA SER A 246 -16.36 -4.51 -13.69
C SER A 246 -16.47 -3.48 -12.55
N VAL A 247 -16.96 -2.28 -12.85
CA VAL A 247 -17.19 -1.20 -11.86
C VAL A 247 -18.64 -0.73 -11.76
N ALA A 248 -19.06 -0.22 -10.59
CA ALA A 248 -20.42 0.34 -10.42
C ALA A 248 -20.49 1.82 -10.82
N SER A 249 -19.44 2.62 -10.55
CA SER A 249 -19.36 4.02 -10.96
C SER A 249 -17.93 4.47 -11.28
N VAL A 250 -17.81 5.44 -12.21
CA VAL A 250 -16.55 6.08 -12.61
C VAL A 250 -16.75 7.60 -12.61
N THR A 251 -15.86 8.31 -11.92
CA THR A 251 -15.77 9.78 -11.88
C THR A 251 -14.38 10.18 -12.34
N SER A 252 -14.28 11.08 -13.31
CA SER A 252 -13.01 11.63 -13.77
C SER A 252 -13.08 13.14 -13.84
N THR A 253 -12.20 13.80 -13.08
CA THR A 253 -12.08 15.26 -13.01
C THR A 253 -10.69 15.63 -13.52
N SER A 254 -10.64 16.46 -14.55
CA SER A 254 -9.38 16.98 -15.10
C SER A 254 -9.43 18.49 -15.10
N THR A 255 -8.53 19.13 -14.36
CA THR A 255 -8.34 20.59 -14.38
C THR A 255 -7.04 20.92 -15.08
N ARG A 256 -7.10 21.83 -16.07
CA ARG A 256 -5.94 22.23 -16.87
C ARG A 256 -5.85 23.74 -17.01
N HIS A 257 -4.63 24.25 -16.90
CA HIS A 257 -4.27 25.62 -17.27
C HIS A 257 -3.31 25.58 -18.47
N THR A 258 -3.78 25.58 -19.73
CA THR A 258 -2.92 25.70 -20.96
C THR A 258 -3.65 25.80 -22.31
N THR A 259 -2.91 26.09 -23.40
CA THR A 259 -3.36 26.60 -24.73
C THR A 259 -3.39 25.62 -25.91
N THR A 260 -3.21 24.29 -25.75
CA THR A 260 -3.19 23.35 -26.92
C THR A 260 -3.80 21.96 -26.65
N LEU A 261 -4.06 21.18 -27.71
CA LEU A 261 -4.89 19.97 -27.85
C LEU A 261 -4.91 18.94 -26.70
N LEU A 262 -6.09 18.36 -26.44
CA LEU A 262 -6.35 17.32 -25.44
C LEU A 262 -6.91 16.05 -26.09
N THR A 263 -6.46 14.89 -25.62
CA THR A 263 -7.04 13.58 -25.98
C THR A 263 -7.26 12.76 -24.72
N ALA A 264 -8.52 12.43 -24.45
CA ALA A 264 -8.92 11.58 -23.32
C ALA A 264 -9.74 10.41 -23.85
N GLU A 265 -9.30 9.19 -23.53
CA GLU A 265 -9.99 7.95 -23.90
C GLU A 265 -10.34 7.18 -22.64
N SER A 266 -11.63 6.89 -22.45
CA SER A 266 -12.14 6.09 -21.34
C SER A 266 -12.99 4.94 -21.88
N LEU A 267 -12.59 3.72 -21.54
CA LEU A 267 -13.30 2.49 -21.90
C LEU A 267 -13.75 1.78 -20.61
N ALA A 268 -15.07 1.67 -20.44
CA ALA A 268 -15.68 0.95 -19.32
C ALA A 268 -16.45 -0.27 -19.85
N THR A 269 -15.99 -1.48 -19.51
CA THR A 269 -16.66 -2.72 -19.89
C THR A 269 -17.37 -3.31 -18.67
N LYS A 270 -18.70 -3.38 -18.74
CA LYS A 270 -19.54 -3.98 -17.69
C LYS A 270 -19.95 -5.38 -18.12
N THR A 271 -19.33 -6.41 -17.55
CA THR A 271 -19.75 -7.80 -17.76
C THR A 271 -21.03 -8.04 -16.96
N LEU A 272 -22.20 -7.85 -17.59
CA LEU A 272 -23.46 -8.34 -17.04
C LEU A 272 -23.45 -9.87 -17.19
N GLY A 273 -23.39 -10.59 -16.07
CA GLY A 273 -23.58 -12.04 -16.07
C GLY A 273 -24.95 -12.37 -16.68
N ILE A 274 -24.95 -12.95 -17.88
CA ILE A 274 -26.16 -13.49 -18.49
C ILE A 274 -26.49 -14.78 -17.74
N TYR A 275 -27.53 -14.74 -16.92
CA TYR A 275 -28.15 -15.95 -16.37
C TYR A 275 -29.08 -16.52 -17.45
N GLU A 276 -28.61 -17.52 -18.22
CA GLU A 276 -29.47 -18.28 -19.14
C GLU A 276 -30.39 -19.21 -18.35
N LYS A 277 -31.72 -19.07 -18.53
CA LYS A 277 -32.68 -20.14 -18.23
C LYS A 277 -33.25 -20.68 -19.55
N LYS A 278 -33.02 -21.97 -19.78
CA LYS A 278 -33.15 -22.73 -21.04
C LYS A 278 -34.57 -22.74 -21.66
N LYS A 279 -34.57 -22.48 -22.98
CA LYS A 279 -35.17 -23.20 -24.13
C LYS A 279 -36.47 -24.01 -23.95
N HIS A 280 -37.47 -23.70 -24.79
CA HIS A 280 -38.20 -24.72 -25.55
C HIS A 280 -38.66 -24.19 -26.92
N GLU A 281 -38.41 -25.00 -27.95
CA GLU A 281 -38.67 -24.79 -29.38
C GLU A 281 -40.16 -24.82 -29.76
N SER A 282 -40.50 -24.10 -30.84
CA SER A 282 -41.54 -24.54 -31.78
C SER A 282 -41.33 -23.92 -33.17
N HIS A 283 -41.36 -24.81 -34.17
CA HIS A 283 -41.06 -24.67 -35.58
C HIS A 283 -42.01 -23.78 -36.42
N GLY A 284 -41.48 -23.14 -37.47
CA GLY A 284 -41.77 -23.57 -38.86
C GLY A 284 -42.59 -22.66 -39.81
N LYS A 285 -41.96 -22.34 -40.96
CA LYS A 285 -42.51 -22.15 -42.34
C LYS A 285 -43.37 -20.88 -42.59
N LYS A 286 -43.36 -20.18 -43.74
CA LYS A 286 -43.16 -20.57 -45.15
C LYS A 286 -43.02 -19.31 -46.07
N MET A 287 -42.43 -19.54 -47.26
CA MET A 287 -42.22 -18.64 -48.41
C MET A 287 -43.46 -17.99 -49.07
N LYS A 288 -43.23 -16.90 -49.85
CA LYS A 288 -43.60 -16.60 -51.26
C LYS A 288 -43.79 -15.08 -51.46
N GLU A 289 -43.66 -14.41 -52.61
CA GLU A 289 -43.10 -14.61 -53.95
C GLU A 289 -43.27 -13.26 -54.72
N LYS A 290 -42.47 -13.09 -55.77
CA LYS A 290 -42.31 -12.03 -56.79
C LYS A 290 -43.52 -11.15 -57.26
N LYS A 291 -43.20 -9.86 -57.45
CA LYS A 291 -43.14 -9.05 -58.72
C LYS A 291 -44.42 -8.71 -59.53
N HIS A 292 -44.61 -7.39 -59.71
CA HIS A 292 -45.28 -6.59 -60.79
C HIS A 292 -46.78 -6.80 -61.13
N ARG A 293 -47.55 -5.70 -61.20
CA ARG A 293 -47.97 -4.99 -62.46
C ARG A 293 -49.28 -4.17 -62.30
N ARG A 294 -49.20 -2.88 -62.68
CA ARG A 294 -50.21 -1.96 -63.30
C ARG A 294 -51.51 -1.50 -62.61
N GLN A 295 -51.59 -0.15 -62.53
CA GLN A 295 -52.62 0.78 -63.04
C GLN A 295 -54.11 0.65 -62.67
N SER A 296 -54.59 1.74 -62.04
CA SER A 296 -55.75 2.59 -62.41
C SER A 296 -57.11 1.95 -62.72
N LYS A 297 -58.09 2.18 -61.82
CA LYS A 297 -59.40 2.84 -62.07
C LYS A 297 -60.40 2.49 -60.96
N LYS A 298 -60.78 3.47 -60.13
CA LYS A 298 -62.15 4.00 -60.01
C LYS A 298 -62.13 5.20 -59.06
#